data_AF-A0A1G6WDL4-F1
#
_entry.id   AF-A0A1G6WDL4-F1
#
_cell.length_a   1.000
_cell.length_b   1.000
_cell.length_c   1.000
_cell.angle_alpha   90.00
_cell.angle_beta   90.00
_cell.angle_gamma   90.00
#
_symmetry.space_group_name_H-M   'P 1'
#
loop_
_entity.id
_entity.type
_entity.pdbx_description
1 polymer ?
#
loop_
_entity_poly.entity_id
_entity_poly.type
_entity_poly.pdbx_seq_one_letter_code
_entity_poly.pdbx_strand_id
1 'polypeptide(L)'
;MTKESQEVALEYLTSIDQSLHLDESVHQYGELLISELTSQGIQIYFPANTAAACYLLTCRLREIPVRVTKIANISPATKADILNEMQRVADALDLGIPNDDPAVILEEVCRDLTLSPDIETRAQRVAELGDEEGVTSGVSPYTYAAAALYIANSAADTDLSQADIAKQFDVSTATLRDRRDDLLEAIGSRLFELHFPTAPPEAVSFVDDLLQHAQTAQWAKNKRHMGILAGAWLYAANKYQIEIDTAELASMTGVSVSTIRARYEDLVNHTSTTGRGNTDRSQI
;
A
#
# COMPACT_ATOMS: atom_id res chain seq x y z
N MET A 1 36.54 -8.59 25.30
CA MET A 1 36.01 -8.45 23.93
C MET A 1 34.56 -7.98 23.93
N THR A 2 33.63 -8.61 24.66
CA THR A 2 32.20 -8.22 24.65
C THR A 2 31.92 -6.78 25.11
N LYS A 3 32.58 -6.28 26.16
CA LYS A 3 32.39 -4.89 26.64
C LYS A 3 32.83 -3.81 25.63
N GLU A 4 33.97 -4.00 24.99
CA GLU A 4 34.49 -3.05 23.98
C GLU A 4 33.58 -3.03 22.74
N SER A 5 33.11 -4.19 22.29
CA SER A 5 32.13 -4.27 21.19
C SER A 5 30.77 -3.65 21.54
N GLN A 6 30.35 -3.73 22.79
CA GLN A 6 29.13 -3.08 23.29
C GLN A 6 29.25 -1.55 23.24
N GLU A 7 30.35 -0.99 23.76
CA GLU A 7 30.58 0.46 23.75
C GLU A 7 30.54 1.03 22.31
N VAL A 8 31.22 0.36 21.38
CA VAL A 8 31.21 0.77 19.96
C VAL A 8 29.80 0.66 19.35
N ALA A 9 29.01 -0.35 19.73
CA ALA A 9 27.63 -0.47 19.22
C ALA A 9 26.74 0.68 19.73
N LEU A 10 26.91 1.10 20.98
CA LEU A 10 26.19 2.25 21.56
C LEU A 10 26.59 3.58 20.89
N GLU A 11 27.85 3.74 20.50
CA GLU A 11 28.30 4.90 19.71
C GLU A 11 27.61 4.95 18.34
N TYR A 12 27.54 3.82 17.63
CA TYR A 12 26.80 3.74 16.37
C TYR A 12 25.30 3.98 16.55
N LEU A 13 24.69 3.45 17.62
CA LEU A 13 23.29 3.68 17.94
C LEU A 13 23.01 5.18 18.14
N THR A 14 23.87 5.86 18.91
CA THR A 14 23.81 7.32 19.11
C THR A 14 23.91 8.07 17.79
N SER A 15 24.84 7.68 16.92
CA SER A 15 25.02 8.32 15.61
C SER A 15 23.80 8.15 14.69
N ILE A 16 23.16 6.98 14.72
CA ILE A 16 21.94 6.71 13.95
C ILE A 16 20.79 7.58 14.48
N ASP A 17 20.61 7.61 15.79
CA ASP A 17 19.55 8.38 16.44
C ASP A 17 19.68 9.88 16.16
N GLN A 18 20.90 10.42 16.27
CA GLN A 18 21.22 11.82 15.93
C GLN A 18 21.01 12.17 14.45
N SER A 19 20.92 11.18 13.57
CA SER A 19 20.68 11.43 12.15
C SER A 19 19.19 11.35 11.78
N LEU A 20 18.40 10.52 12.48
CA LEU A 20 16.99 10.28 12.16
C LEU A 20 16.02 11.05 13.06
N HIS A 21 16.36 11.26 14.34
CA HIS A 21 15.55 12.01 15.31
C HIS A 21 14.06 11.60 15.34
N LEU A 22 13.78 10.29 15.36
CA LEU A 22 12.40 9.79 15.27
C LEU A 22 11.61 10.01 16.56
N ASP A 23 12.08 9.43 17.67
CA ASP A 23 11.46 9.53 19.00
C ASP A 23 12.50 9.23 20.09
N GLU A 24 12.45 9.96 21.19
CA GLU A 24 13.45 9.84 22.29
C GLU A 24 13.48 8.44 22.91
N SER A 25 12.36 7.70 22.86
CA SER A 25 12.32 6.33 23.39
C SER A 25 13.12 5.34 22.53
N VAL A 26 13.30 5.59 21.23
CA VAL A 26 13.98 4.63 20.33
C VAL A 26 15.42 4.40 20.76
N HIS A 27 16.12 5.48 21.11
CA HIS A 27 17.49 5.37 21.60
C HIS A 27 17.56 4.52 22.88
N GLN A 28 16.74 4.85 23.87
CA GLN A 28 16.73 4.17 25.18
C GLN A 28 16.43 2.68 25.05
N TYR A 29 15.41 2.30 24.26
CA TYR A 29 15.08 0.89 24.03
C TYR A 29 16.17 0.17 23.21
N GLY A 30 16.81 0.85 22.25
CA GLY A 30 17.96 0.31 21.53
C GLY A 30 19.14 -0.01 22.44
N GLU A 31 19.45 0.86 23.40
CA GLU A 31 20.49 0.63 24.41
C GLU A 31 20.15 -0.58 25.31
N LEU A 32 18.88 -0.73 25.68
CA LEU A 32 18.40 -1.87 26.45
C LEU A 32 18.61 -3.18 25.69
N LEU A 33 18.26 -3.23 24.39
CA LEU A 33 18.47 -4.43 23.57
C LEU A 33 19.95 -4.81 23.47
N ILE A 34 20.84 -3.83 23.22
CA ILE A 34 22.29 -4.06 23.13
C ILE A 34 22.86 -4.55 24.47
N SER A 35 22.38 -3.97 25.58
CA SER A 35 22.81 -4.35 26.92
C SER A 35 22.32 -5.76 27.29
N GLU A 36 21.08 -6.09 26.92
CA GLU A 36 20.48 -7.40 27.16
C GLU A 36 21.25 -8.50 26.41
N LEU A 37 21.55 -8.31 25.12
CA LEU A 37 22.38 -9.22 24.33
C LEU A 37 23.70 -9.56 25.07
N THR A 38 24.39 -8.52 25.54
CA THR A 38 25.68 -8.69 26.20
C THR A 38 25.52 -9.39 27.56
N SER A 39 24.44 -9.09 28.30
CA SER A 39 24.15 -9.68 29.61
C SER A 39 23.89 -11.19 29.53
N GLN A 40 23.26 -11.65 28.42
CA GLN A 40 23.04 -13.07 28.13
C GLN A 40 24.28 -13.76 27.53
N GLY A 41 25.40 -13.06 27.41
CA GLY A 41 26.64 -13.60 26.85
C GLY A 41 26.61 -13.76 25.34
N ILE A 42 25.64 -13.13 24.65
CA ILE A 42 25.55 -13.15 23.19
C ILE A 42 26.63 -12.22 22.63
N GLN A 43 27.46 -12.76 21.73
CA GLN A 43 28.58 -12.02 21.18
C GLN A 43 28.13 -11.01 20.10
N ILE A 44 28.65 -9.79 20.19
CA ILE A 44 28.55 -8.77 19.14
C ILE A 44 29.76 -8.92 18.21
N TYR A 45 29.51 -9.34 16.97
CA TYR A 45 30.57 -9.50 15.95
C TYR A 45 30.81 -8.22 15.15
N PHE A 46 29.74 -7.49 14.85
CA PHE A 46 29.76 -6.29 14.02
C PHE A 46 28.96 -5.17 14.70
N PRO A 47 29.61 -4.31 15.50
CA PRO A 47 28.93 -3.29 16.29
C PRO A 47 27.98 -2.38 15.50
N ALA A 48 28.37 -1.95 14.29
CA ALA A 48 27.53 -1.13 13.42
C ALA A 48 26.25 -1.86 12.96
N ASN A 49 26.36 -3.15 12.63
CA ASN A 49 25.22 -3.97 12.22
C ASN A 49 24.27 -4.17 13.41
N THR A 50 24.82 -4.52 14.58
CA THR A 50 24.03 -4.72 15.80
C THR A 50 23.31 -3.43 16.22
N ALA A 51 23.97 -2.28 16.13
CA ALA A 51 23.36 -0.98 16.42
C ALA A 51 22.18 -0.67 15.48
N ALA A 52 22.40 -0.79 14.17
CA ALA A 52 21.37 -0.54 13.17
C ALA A 52 20.20 -1.54 13.27
N ALA A 53 20.50 -2.80 13.58
CA ALA A 53 19.50 -3.84 13.82
C ALA A 53 18.67 -3.58 15.07
N CYS A 54 19.30 -3.21 16.20
CA CYS A 54 18.58 -2.88 17.43
C CYS A 54 17.75 -1.61 17.28
N TYR A 55 18.23 -0.62 16.52
CA TYR A 55 17.45 0.57 16.19
C TYR A 55 16.19 0.21 15.37
N LEU A 56 16.36 -0.55 14.29
CA LEU A 56 15.23 -1.00 13.46
C LEU A 56 14.24 -1.87 14.25
N LEU A 57 14.74 -2.80 15.05
CA LEU A 57 13.92 -3.66 15.91
C LEU A 57 13.10 -2.83 16.90
N THR A 58 13.74 -1.85 17.53
CA THR A 58 13.07 -0.92 18.44
C THR A 58 11.97 -0.15 17.75
N CYS A 59 12.23 0.43 16.59
CA CYS A 59 11.21 1.14 15.81
C CYS A 59 10.00 0.24 15.55
N ARG A 60 10.21 -1.01 15.13
CA ARG A 60 9.14 -1.98 14.90
C ARG A 60 8.35 -2.31 16.15
N LEU A 61 9.03 -2.63 17.26
CA LEU A 61 8.39 -2.93 18.54
C LEU A 61 7.60 -1.73 19.12
N ARG A 62 7.95 -0.51 18.69
CA ARG A 62 7.33 0.75 19.11
C ARG A 62 6.33 1.30 18.08
N GLU A 63 6.06 0.56 17.01
CA GLU A 63 5.17 0.97 15.91
C GLU A 63 5.59 2.31 15.26
N ILE A 64 6.90 2.58 15.23
CA ILE A 64 7.49 3.75 14.58
C ILE A 64 7.92 3.33 13.17
N PRO A 65 7.22 3.78 12.12
CA PRO A 65 7.56 3.40 10.75
C PRO A 65 8.94 3.94 10.37
N VAL A 66 9.87 3.04 10.03
CA VAL A 66 11.15 3.42 9.44
C VAL A 66 11.60 2.36 8.44
N ARG A 67 11.94 2.81 7.22
CA ARG A 67 12.52 1.90 6.24
C ARG A 67 13.94 1.55 6.65
N VAL A 68 14.28 0.27 6.53
CA VAL A 68 15.67 -0.20 6.65
C VAL A 68 16.63 0.56 5.73
N THR A 69 16.17 1.08 4.58
CA THR A 69 16.99 1.91 3.69
C THR A 69 17.33 3.27 4.29
N LYS A 70 16.44 3.90 5.08
CA LYS A 70 16.75 5.14 5.83
C LYS A 70 17.93 4.89 6.78
N ILE A 71 17.95 3.76 7.49
CA ILE A 71 19.03 3.39 8.43
C ILE A 71 20.31 2.98 7.69
N ALA A 72 20.19 2.16 6.63
CA ALA A 72 21.34 1.71 5.83
C ALA A 72 22.09 2.87 5.17
N ASN A 73 21.39 3.95 4.78
CA ASN A 73 22.01 5.12 4.13
C ASN A 73 22.91 5.94 5.08
N ILE A 74 22.73 5.81 6.39
CA ILE A 74 23.47 6.55 7.43
C ILE A 74 24.36 5.64 8.27
N SER A 75 24.43 4.34 7.93
CA SER A 75 25.18 3.32 8.65
C SER A 75 26.19 2.64 7.72
N PRO A 76 27.33 2.15 8.23
CA PRO A 76 28.21 1.25 7.48
C PRO A 76 27.55 -0.09 7.09
N ALA A 77 26.44 -0.46 7.72
CA ALA A 77 25.75 -1.73 7.51
C ALA A 77 24.87 -1.71 6.25
N THR A 78 24.92 -2.77 5.45
CA THR A 78 24.02 -2.90 4.30
C THR A 78 22.60 -3.25 4.74
N LYS A 79 21.59 -3.04 3.87
CA LYS A 79 20.21 -3.48 4.13
C LYS A 79 20.13 -4.96 4.52
N ALA A 80 20.87 -5.82 3.83
CA ALA A 80 20.88 -7.26 4.10
C ALA A 80 21.48 -7.55 5.48
N ASP A 81 22.58 -6.88 5.83
CA ASP A 81 23.22 -7.03 7.14
C ASP A 81 22.28 -6.63 8.27
N ILE A 82 21.60 -5.48 8.13
CA ILE A 82 20.67 -4.98 9.15
C ILE A 82 19.50 -5.96 9.36
N LEU A 83 18.90 -6.46 8.27
CA LEU A 83 17.76 -7.39 8.38
C LEU A 83 18.17 -8.74 8.97
N ASN A 84 19.30 -9.29 8.55
CA ASN A 84 19.81 -10.56 9.07
C ASN A 84 20.19 -10.43 10.55
N GLU A 85 20.84 -9.34 10.93
CA GLU A 85 21.24 -9.08 12.30
C GLU A 85 20.02 -8.79 13.19
N MET A 86 19.01 -8.08 12.68
CA MET A 86 17.74 -7.87 13.38
C MET A 86 17.05 -9.18 13.69
N GLN A 87 16.97 -10.10 12.71
CA GLN A 87 16.42 -11.44 12.94
C GLN A 87 17.24 -12.19 13.98
N ARG A 88 18.57 -12.18 13.86
CA ARG A 88 19.46 -12.82 14.84
C ARG A 88 19.25 -12.29 16.25
N VAL A 89 19.15 -10.97 16.42
CA VAL A 89 18.92 -10.31 17.72
C VAL A 89 17.55 -10.69 18.26
N ALA A 90 16.50 -10.63 17.44
CA ALA A 90 15.16 -11.01 17.85
C ALA A 90 15.09 -12.48 18.30
N ASP A 91 15.66 -13.41 17.52
CA ASP A 91 15.71 -14.83 17.86
C ASP A 91 16.49 -15.08 19.15
N ALA A 92 17.61 -14.37 19.35
CA ALA A 92 18.45 -14.55 20.52
C ALA A 92 17.80 -14.02 21.81
N LEU A 93 16.89 -13.05 21.68
CA LEU A 93 16.16 -12.45 22.80
C LEU A 93 14.71 -12.97 22.93
N ASP A 94 14.31 -13.96 22.12
CA ASP A 94 12.95 -14.50 22.05
C ASP A 94 11.87 -13.41 21.80
N LEU A 95 12.18 -12.47 20.90
CA LEU A 95 11.31 -11.36 20.52
C LEU A 95 10.61 -11.65 19.18
N GLY A 96 9.31 -11.37 19.12
CA GLY A 96 8.58 -11.29 17.85
C GLY A 96 8.91 -9.99 17.12
N ILE A 97 9.11 -10.07 15.80
CA ILE A 97 9.26 -8.89 14.94
C ILE A 97 7.89 -8.58 14.33
N PRO A 98 7.19 -7.52 14.77
CA PRO A 98 5.94 -7.13 14.14
C PRO A 98 6.21 -6.62 12.71
N ASN A 99 5.21 -6.80 11.84
CA ASN A 99 5.20 -6.10 10.56
C ASN A 99 4.79 -4.65 10.79
N ASP A 100 5.34 -3.75 9.97
CA ASP A 100 4.93 -2.35 9.96
C ASP A 100 3.46 -2.25 9.52
N ASP A 101 2.67 -1.39 10.18
CA ASP A 101 1.26 -1.15 9.85
C ASP A 101 1.14 -0.15 8.69
N PRO A 102 0.51 -0.52 7.55
CA PRO A 102 0.24 0.41 6.47
C PRO A 102 -0.45 1.71 6.89
N ALA A 103 -1.36 1.68 7.87
CA ALA A 103 -2.08 2.88 8.33
C ALA A 103 -1.14 3.90 8.99
N VAL A 104 -0.19 3.43 9.81
CA VAL A 104 0.81 4.27 10.47
C VAL A 104 1.82 4.80 9.45
N ILE A 105 2.23 3.99 8.47
CA ILE A 105 3.08 4.45 7.36
C ILE A 105 2.37 5.56 6.56
N LEU A 106 1.07 5.39 6.28
CA LEU A 106 0.28 6.38 5.56
C LEU A 106 0.18 7.70 6.33
N GLU A 107 -0.01 7.66 7.65
CA GLU A 107 -0.02 8.84 8.51
C GLU A 107 1.31 9.62 8.43
N GLU A 108 2.45 8.93 8.61
CA GLU A 108 3.78 9.54 8.51
C GLU A 108 3.99 10.17 7.12
N VAL A 109 3.67 9.42 6.06
CA VAL A 109 3.91 9.88 4.68
C VAL A 109 2.97 11.03 4.30
N CYS A 110 1.70 11.00 4.70
CA CYS A 110 0.79 12.11 4.44
C CYS A 110 1.25 13.38 5.14
N ARG A 111 1.77 13.26 6.36
CA ARG A 111 2.40 14.36 7.10
C ARG A 111 3.63 14.89 6.37
N ASP A 112 4.55 14.02 5.94
CA ASP A 112 5.77 14.40 5.21
C ASP A 112 5.46 15.13 3.90
N LEU A 113 4.44 14.66 3.17
CA LEU A 113 4.00 15.25 1.90
C LEU A 113 3.03 16.42 2.08
N THR A 114 2.68 16.79 3.32
CA THR A 114 1.71 17.85 3.65
C THR A 114 0.36 17.66 2.94
N LEU A 115 -0.12 16.42 2.91
CA LEU A 115 -1.41 16.08 2.30
C LEU A 115 -2.57 16.41 3.22
N SER A 116 -3.75 16.58 2.63
CA SER A 116 -4.95 16.89 3.41
C SER A 116 -5.37 15.67 4.25
N PRO A 117 -6.00 15.88 5.42
CA PRO A 117 -6.53 14.78 6.24
C PRO A 117 -7.53 13.88 5.50
N ASP A 118 -8.19 14.43 4.50
CA ASP A 118 -9.13 13.72 3.66
C ASP A 118 -8.43 12.72 2.70
N ILE A 119 -7.26 13.07 2.15
CA ILE A 119 -6.45 12.11 1.37
C ILE A 119 -5.92 11.01 2.28
N GLU A 120 -5.45 11.35 3.48
CA GLU A 120 -4.96 10.39 4.48
C GLU A 120 -6.07 9.39 4.87
N THR A 121 -7.25 9.90 5.24
CA THR A 121 -8.41 9.08 5.60
C THR A 121 -8.82 8.15 4.45
N ARG A 122 -8.84 8.67 3.22
CA ARG A 122 -9.13 7.87 2.04
C ARG A 122 -8.07 6.79 1.81
N ALA A 123 -6.78 7.12 1.92
CA ALA A 123 -5.71 6.16 1.75
C ALA A 123 -5.75 5.04 2.80
N GLN A 124 -6.00 5.39 4.07
CA GLN A 124 -6.18 4.41 5.15
C GLN A 124 -7.37 3.50 4.84
N ARG A 125 -8.51 4.05 4.39
CA ARG A 125 -9.67 3.24 4.03
C ARG A 125 -9.41 2.31 2.84
N VAL A 126 -8.65 2.75 1.83
CA VAL A 126 -8.22 1.90 0.71
C VAL A 126 -7.35 0.75 1.21
N ALA A 127 -6.42 1.05 2.13
CA ALA A 127 -5.54 0.04 2.73
C ALA A 127 -6.33 -0.98 3.58
N GLU A 128 -7.31 -0.54 4.36
CA GLU A 128 -8.20 -1.43 5.12
C GLU A 128 -9.01 -2.35 4.20
N LEU A 129 -9.62 -1.80 3.14
CA LEU A 129 -10.44 -2.60 2.22
C LEU A 129 -9.65 -3.73 1.56
N GLY A 130 -8.41 -3.48 1.13
CA GLY A 130 -7.62 -4.56 0.54
C GLY A 130 -7.10 -5.58 1.57
N ASP A 131 -7.01 -5.21 2.85
CA ASP A 131 -6.75 -6.19 3.92
C ASP A 131 -7.97 -7.06 4.19
N GLU A 132 -9.18 -6.46 4.20
CA GLU A 132 -10.46 -7.18 4.26
C GLU A 132 -10.59 -8.22 3.12
N GLU A 133 -10.10 -7.89 1.92
CA GLU A 133 -10.09 -8.80 0.75
C GLU A 133 -8.85 -9.72 0.67
N GLY A 134 -7.91 -9.63 1.62
CA GLY A 134 -6.75 -10.52 1.70
C GLY A 134 -5.67 -10.32 0.64
N VAL A 135 -5.64 -9.18 -0.05
CA VAL A 135 -4.62 -8.86 -1.08
C VAL A 135 -3.32 -8.26 -0.51
N THR A 136 -3.23 -8.14 0.81
CA THR A 136 -2.03 -7.69 1.55
C THR A 136 -1.00 -8.81 1.76
N SER A 137 -1.40 -10.07 1.64
CA SER A 137 -0.56 -11.23 1.95
C SER A 137 0.68 -11.32 1.06
N GLY A 138 1.86 -11.38 1.70
CA GLY A 138 3.16 -11.46 1.00
C GLY A 138 3.61 -10.16 0.33
N VAL A 139 2.88 -9.06 0.53
CA VAL A 139 3.23 -7.73 0.04
C VAL A 139 3.91 -6.94 1.16
N SER A 140 4.96 -6.17 0.82
CA SER A 140 5.57 -5.26 1.78
C SER A 140 4.56 -4.19 2.22
N PRO A 141 4.41 -3.90 3.53
CA PRO A 141 3.50 -2.86 4.03
C PRO A 141 3.69 -1.51 3.35
N TYR A 142 4.93 -1.12 3.07
CA TYR A 142 5.23 0.12 2.35
C TYR A 142 4.79 0.11 0.89
N THR A 143 4.95 -1.02 0.18
CA THR A 143 4.48 -1.12 -1.20
C THR A 143 2.96 -1.04 -1.25
N TYR A 144 2.31 -1.67 -0.27
CA TYR A 144 0.87 -1.63 -0.12
C TYR A 144 0.34 -0.22 0.20
N ALA A 145 0.93 0.44 1.21
CA ALA A 145 0.64 1.83 1.55
C ALA A 145 0.89 2.79 0.36
N ALA A 146 1.95 2.58 -0.42
CA ALA A 146 2.22 3.38 -1.62
C ALA A 146 1.10 3.27 -2.66
N ALA A 147 0.59 2.06 -2.87
CA ALA A 147 -0.51 1.81 -3.81
C ALA A 147 -1.83 2.41 -3.30
N ALA A 148 -2.12 2.26 -2.00
CA ALA A 148 -3.28 2.86 -1.36
C ALA A 148 -3.27 4.40 -1.45
N LEU A 149 -2.12 5.03 -1.14
CA LEU A 149 -1.96 6.47 -1.27
C LEU A 149 -2.10 6.92 -2.72
N TYR A 150 -1.54 6.18 -3.68
CA TYR A 150 -1.69 6.52 -5.09
C TYR A 150 -3.16 6.54 -5.53
N ILE A 151 -3.94 5.52 -5.14
CA ILE A 151 -5.38 5.45 -5.44
C ILE A 151 -6.11 6.64 -4.82
N ALA A 152 -5.90 6.91 -3.52
CA ALA A 152 -6.55 8.01 -2.83
C ALA A 152 -6.16 9.39 -3.41
N ASN A 153 -4.88 9.58 -3.73
CA ASN A 153 -4.36 10.83 -4.28
C ASN A 153 -4.83 11.07 -5.72
N SER A 154 -5.02 10.02 -6.52
CA SER A 154 -5.48 10.17 -7.91
C SER A 154 -6.91 10.71 -8.04
N ALA A 155 -7.68 10.64 -6.96
CA ALA A 155 -9.02 11.23 -6.81
C ALA A 155 -8.98 12.64 -6.19
N ALA A 156 -7.81 13.24 -6.10
CA ALA A 156 -7.60 14.57 -5.56
C ALA A 156 -6.82 15.43 -6.56
N ASP A 157 -7.09 16.73 -6.56
CA ASP A 157 -6.38 17.71 -7.40
C ASP A 157 -5.03 18.05 -6.76
N THR A 158 -4.08 17.10 -6.80
CA THR A 158 -2.72 17.30 -6.28
C THR A 158 -1.68 17.18 -7.39
N ASP A 159 -0.56 17.89 -7.24
CA ASP A 159 0.60 17.81 -8.13
C ASP A 159 1.47 16.55 -7.89
N LEU A 160 1.04 15.60 -7.05
CA LEU A 160 1.81 14.40 -6.73
C LEU A 160 1.74 13.38 -7.87
N SER A 161 2.88 13.13 -8.52
CA SER A 161 2.97 12.09 -9.54
C SER A 161 3.16 10.70 -8.95
N GLN A 162 2.92 9.67 -9.77
CA GLN A 162 3.27 8.28 -9.44
C GLN A 162 4.75 8.12 -9.05
N ALA A 163 5.64 8.89 -9.69
CA ALA A 163 7.06 8.84 -9.42
C ALA A 163 7.41 9.46 -8.07
N ASP A 164 6.71 10.53 -7.66
CA ASP A 164 6.92 11.18 -6.37
C ASP A 164 6.48 10.27 -5.23
N ILE A 165 5.30 9.63 -5.35
CA ILE A 165 4.82 8.65 -4.39
C ILE A 165 5.78 7.45 -4.34
N ALA A 166 6.15 6.88 -5.49
CA ALA A 166 7.07 5.74 -5.53
C ALA A 166 8.42 6.06 -4.85
N LYS A 167 8.94 7.28 -5.06
CA LYS A 167 10.17 7.76 -4.43
C LYS A 167 10.01 7.92 -2.91
N GLN A 168 8.90 8.50 -2.44
CA GLN A 168 8.65 8.69 -1.01
C GLN A 168 8.60 7.35 -0.26
N PHE A 169 8.02 6.32 -0.87
CA PHE A 169 7.97 4.97 -0.31
C PHE A 169 9.21 4.12 -0.62
N ASP A 170 10.18 4.62 -1.39
CA ASP A 170 11.36 3.87 -1.83
C ASP A 170 10.97 2.52 -2.48
N VAL A 171 10.04 2.61 -3.44
CA VAL A 171 9.57 1.50 -4.28
C VAL A 171 9.69 1.88 -5.76
N SER A 172 9.74 0.90 -6.65
CA SER A 172 9.74 1.20 -8.08
C SER A 172 8.33 1.60 -8.56
N THR A 173 8.24 2.46 -9.57
CA THR A 173 6.95 2.82 -10.19
C THR A 173 6.24 1.60 -10.78
N ALA A 174 6.99 0.61 -11.29
CA ALA A 174 6.42 -0.66 -11.75
C ALA A 174 5.78 -1.43 -10.60
N THR A 175 6.47 -1.59 -9.47
CA THR A 175 5.95 -2.28 -8.29
C THR A 175 4.71 -1.58 -7.72
N LEU A 176 4.72 -0.24 -7.65
CA LEU A 176 3.55 0.54 -7.23
C LEU A 176 2.37 0.26 -8.17
N ARG A 177 2.60 0.27 -9.49
CA ARG A 177 1.57 0.01 -10.50
C ARG A 177 0.97 -1.39 -10.35
N ASP A 178 1.82 -2.41 -10.23
CA ASP A 178 1.38 -3.80 -10.10
C ASP A 178 0.48 -3.96 -8.87
N ARG A 179 0.89 -3.41 -7.72
CA ARG A 179 0.09 -3.49 -6.48
C ARG A 179 -1.16 -2.64 -6.48
N ARG A 180 -1.12 -1.49 -7.17
CA ARG A 180 -2.32 -0.70 -7.44
C ARG A 180 -3.33 -1.51 -8.27
N ASP A 181 -2.88 -2.20 -9.31
CA ASP A 181 -3.74 -3.00 -10.17
C ASP A 181 -4.34 -4.18 -9.38
N ASP A 182 -3.54 -4.87 -8.55
CA ASP A 182 -4.01 -5.93 -7.66
C ASP A 182 -5.09 -5.41 -6.67
N LEU A 183 -4.87 -4.24 -6.07
CA LEU A 183 -5.83 -3.57 -5.20
C LEU A 183 -7.13 -3.22 -5.95
N LEU A 184 -7.02 -2.53 -7.08
CA LEU A 184 -8.19 -2.11 -7.87
C LEU A 184 -9.00 -3.30 -8.40
N GLU A 185 -8.36 -4.43 -8.69
CA GLU A 185 -9.03 -5.67 -9.07
C GLU A 185 -9.82 -6.30 -7.90
N ALA A 186 -9.26 -6.26 -6.68
CA ALA A 186 -9.90 -6.86 -5.51
C ALA A 186 -11.04 -6.00 -4.94
N ILE A 187 -10.81 -4.69 -4.79
CA ILE A 187 -11.76 -3.79 -4.12
C ILE A 187 -12.50 -2.86 -5.09
N GLY A 188 -12.48 -3.16 -6.39
CA GLY A 188 -12.97 -2.27 -7.45
C GLY A 188 -14.40 -1.76 -7.32
N SER A 189 -15.34 -2.55 -6.79
CA SER A 189 -16.72 -2.08 -6.53
C SER A 189 -16.83 -1.29 -5.23
N ARG A 190 -16.12 -1.71 -4.19
CA ARG A 190 -16.04 -1.00 -2.90
C ARG A 190 -15.36 0.36 -3.05
N LEU A 191 -14.39 0.48 -3.94
CA LEU A 191 -13.78 1.74 -4.31
C LEU A 191 -14.72 2.66 -5.09
N PHE A 192 -15.65 2.11 -5.87
CA PHE A 192 -16.69 2.92 -6.53
C PHE A 192 -17.57 3.61 -5.49
N GLU A 193 -17.99 2.89 -4.44
CA GLU A 193 -18.73 3.49 -3.30
C GLU A 193 -17.92 4.57 -2.59
N LEU A 194 -16.63 4.32 -2.35
CA LEU A 194 -15.73 5.27 -1.68
C LEU A 194 -15.54 6.56 -2.50
N HIS A 195 -15.41 6.43 -3.82
CA HIS A 195 -15.20 7.56 -4.73
C HIS A 195 -16.50 8.31 -5.06
N PHE A 196 -17.65 7.62 -5.05
CA PHE A 196 -18.97 8.19 -5.27
C PHE A 196 -19.86 7.97 -4.03
N PRO A 197 -19.63 8.68 -2.92
CA PRO A 197 -20.35 8.44 -1.66
C PRO A 197 -21.85 8.74 -1.73
N THR A 198 -22.29 9.49 -2.75
CA THR A 198 -23.70 9.77 -3.03
C THR A 198 -24.31 8.78 -4.03
N ALA A 199 -23.55 7.79 -4.50
CA ALA A 199 -24.06 6.79 -5.42
C ALA A 199 -25.14 5.94 -4.73
N PRO A 200 -26.25 5.64 -5.41
CA PRO A 200 -27.26 4.75 -4.87
C PRO A 200 -26.68 3.32 -4.73
N PRO A 201 -27.09 2.51 -3.74
CA PRO A 201 -26.60 1.14 -3.57
C PRO A 201 -26.73 0.29 -4.83
N GLU A 202 -27.77 0.53 -5.64
CA GLU A 202 -27.99 -0.14 -6.91
C GLU A 202 -26.87 0.15 -7.93
N ALA A 203 -26.21 1.30 -7.86
CA ALA A 203 -25.06 1.61 -8.71
C ALA A 203 -23.83 0.78 -8.32
N VAL A 204 -23.58 0.61 -7.03
CA VAL A 204 -22.49 -0.22 -6.50
C VAL A 204 -22.70 -1.68 -6.90
N SER A 205 -23.91 -2.22 -6.63
CA SER A 205 -24.26 -3.59 -7.06
C SER A 205 -24.20 -3.77 -8.57
N PHE A 206 -24.53 -2.73 -9.33
CA PHE A 206 -24.40 -2.78 -10.79
C PHE A 206 -22.94 -2.86 -11.25
N VAL A 207 -21.99 -2.20 -10.55
CA VAL A 207 -20.57 -2.38 -10.83
C VAL A 207 -20.15 -3.84 -10.58
N ASP A 208 -20.55 -4.41 -9.45
CA ASP A 208 -20.27 -5.83 -9.13
C ASP A 208 -20.79 -6.77 -10.23
N ASP A 209 -22.04 -6.60 -10.65
CA ASP A 209 -22.67 -7.40 -11.71
C ASP A 209 -21.89 -7.30 -13.03
N LEU A 210 -21.43 -6.10 -13.40
CA LEU A 210 -20.65 -5.87 -14.62
C LEU A 210 -19.29 -6.58 -14.56
N LEU A 211 -18.59 -6.49 -13.43
CA LEU A 211 -17.29 -7.12 -13.25
C LEU A 211 -17.42 -8.65 -13.25
N GLN A 212 -18.40 -9.20 -12.52
CA GLN A 212 -18.67 -10.64 -12.49
C GLN A 212 -19.07 -11.17 -13.87
N HIS A 213 -19.90 -10.43 -14.61
CA HIS A 213 -20.25 -10.78 -15.99
C HIS A 213 -19.00 -10.83 -16.88
N ALA A 214 -18.14 -9.81 -16.80
CA ALA A 214 -16.94 -9.72 -17.61
C ALA A 214 -15.96 -10.87 -17.34
N GLN A 215 -15.83 -11.35 -16.10
CA GLN A 215 -14.94 -12.46 -15.75
C GLN A 215 -15.22 -13.75 -16.54
N THR A 216 -16.48 -13.99 -16.92
CA THR A 216 -16.91 -15.21 -17.64
C THR A 216 -17.14 -14.98 -19.13
N ALA A 217 -17.12 -13.74 -19.60
CA ALA A 217 -17.51 -13.38 -20.95
C ALA A 217 -16.36 -13.54 -21.96
N GLN A 218 -16.68 -14.11 -23.13
CA GLN A 218 -15.68 -14.33 -24.20
C GLN A 218 -15.05 -13.02 -24.72
N TRP A 219 -15.81 -11.92 -24.75
CA TRP A 219 -15.31 -10.63 -25.24
C TRP A 219 -14.21 -10.05 -24.33
N ALA A 220 -14.21 -10.43 -23.05
CA ALA A 220 -13.30 -9.92 -22.02
C ALA A 220 -11.98 -10.71 -21.93
N LYS A 221 -11.92 -11.93 -22.47
CA LYS A 221 -10.82 -12.90 -22.26
C LYS A 221 -9.40 -12.38 -22.52
N ASN A 222 -9.23 -11.44 -23.46
CA ASN A 222 -7.93 -10.85 -23.82
C ASN A 222 -7.83 -9.36 -23.46
N LYS A 223 -8.73 -8.87 -22.60
CA LYS A 223 -8.78 -7.49 -22.18
C LYS A 223 -8.16 -7.39 -20.79
N ARG A 224 -7.45 -6.31 -20.53
CA ARG A 224 -6.88 -6.06 -19.20
C ARG A 224 -8.01 -5.77 -18.22
N HIS A 225 -7.92 -6.34 -17.02
CA HIS A 225 -8.88 -6.14 -15.94
C HIS A 225 -9.15 -4.65 -15.70
N MET A 226 -8.10 -3.85 -15.55
CA MET A 226 -8.20 -2.40 -15.32
C MET A 226 -9.04 -1.67 -16.36
N GLY A 227 -9.00 -2.09 -17.63
CA GLY A 227 -9.85 -1.50 -18.65
C GLY A 227 -11.32 -1.83 -18.42
N ILE A 228 -11.62 -3.09 -18.08
CA ILE A 228 -12.97 -3.55 -17.78
C ILE A 228 -13.51 -2.79 -16.57
N LEU A 229 -12.73 -2.68 -15.50
CA LEU A 229 -13.04 -1.91 -14.30
C LEU A 229 -13.43 -0.48 -14.63
N ALA A 230 -12.56 0.25 -15.34
CA ALA A 230 -12.82 1.63 -15.73
C ALA A 230 -14.07 1.75 -16.62
N GLY A 231 -14.26 0.82 -17.56
CA GLY A 231 -15.47 0.78 -18.38
C GLY A 231 -16.74 0.54 -17.56
N ALA A 232 -16.67 -0.31 -16.53
CA ALA A 232 -17.80 -0.62 -15.66
C ALA A 232 -18.17 0.57 -14.78
N TRP A 233 -17.18 1.27 -14.22
CA TRP A 233 -17.40 2.51 -13.47
C TRP A 233 -18.05 3.59 -14.32
N LEU A 234 -17.53 3.81 -15.55
CA LEU A 234 -18.14 4.76 -16.49
C LEU A 234 -19.58 4.36 -16.84
N TYR A 235 -19.86 3.05 -16.96
CA TYR A 235 -21.21 2.57 -17.25
C TYR A 235 -22.16 2.80 -16.08
N ALA A 236 -21.76 2.44 -14.86
CA ALA A 236 -22.56 2.70 -13.68
C ALA A 236 -22.81 4.20 -13.50
N ALA A 237 -21.78 5.03 -13.62
CA ALA A 237 -21.92 6.48 -13.52
C ALA A 237 -22.93 7.04 -14.52
N ASN A 238 -22.83 6.66 -15.80
CA ASN A 238 -23.77 7.09 -16.83
C ASN A 238 -25.20 6.61 -16.58
N LYS A 239 -25.38 5.35 -16.15
CA LYS A 239 -26.69 4.75 -15.91
C LYS A 239 -27.42 5.40 -14.73
N TYR A 240 -26.68 5.77 -13.69
CA TYR A 240 -27.22 6.34 -12.45
C TYR A 240 -27.04 7.86 -12.36
N GLN A 241 -26.62 8.53 -13.44
CA GLN A 241 -26.45 9.98 -13.53
C GLN A 241 -25.47 10.54 -12.48
N ILE A 242 -24.40 9.78 -12.20
CA ILE A 242 -23.29 10.22 -11.35
C ILE A 242 -22.29 10.96 -12.23
N GLU A 243 -21.86 12.14 -11.79
CA GLU A 243 -20.82 12.89 -12.48
C GLU A 243 -19.47 12.18 -12.36
N ILE A 244 -18.79 11.98 -13.50
CA ILE A 244 -17.47 11.34 -13.54
C ILE A 244 -16.61 12.03 -14.59
N ASP A 245 -15.40 12.46 -14.20
CA ASP A 245 -14.40 12.90 -15.17
C ASP A 245 -13.65 11.68 -15.72
N THR A 246 -13.81 11.43 -17.02
CA THR A 246 -13.08 10.34 -17.70
C THR A 246 -11.56 10.52 -17.68
N ALA A 247 -11.04 11.75 -17.55
CA ALA A 247 -9.63 12.02 -17.40
C ALA A 247 -9.11 11.64 -16.01
N GLU A 248 -9.88 11.95 -14.96
CA GLU A 248 -9.61 11.52 -13.59
C GLU A 248 -9.63 9.99 -13.47
N LEU A 249 -10.67 9.35 -14.01
CA LEU A 249 -10.76 7.89 -14.07
C LEU A 249 -9.57 7.26 -14.82
N ALA A 250 -9.09 7.91 -15.88
CA ALA A 250 -7.90 7.48 -16.62
C ALA A 250 -6.62 7.62 -15.79
N SER A 251 -6.48 8.69 -15.01
CA SER A 251 -5.35 8.90 -14.10
C SER A 251 -5.32 7.82 -13.02
N MET A 252 -6.44 7.60 -12.32
CA MET A 252 -6.56 6.62 -11.23
C MET A 252 -6.28 5.19 -11.68
N THR A 253 -6.88 4.77 -12.79
CA THR A 253 -6.74 3.40 -13.29
C THR A 253 -5.45 3.19 -14.11
N GLY A 254 -4.81 4.27 -14.55
CA GLY A 254 -3.73 4.22 -15.54
C GLY A 254 -4.16 3.71 -16.92
N VAL A 255 -5.46 3.79 -17.24
CA VAL A 255 -6.04 3.33 -18.50
C VAL A 255 -6.35 4.53 -19.40
N SER A 256 -6.00 4.46 -20.68
CA SER A 256 -6.29 5.57 -21.60
C SER A 256 -7.80 5.81 -21.75
N VAL A 257 -8.22 7.07 -21.86
CA VAL A 257 -9.64 7.45 -22.09
C VAL A 257 -10.26 6.69 -23.26
N SER A 258 -9.50 6.49 -24.35
CA SER A 258 -9.93 5.70 -25.50
C SER A 258 -10.23 4.23 -25.14
N THR A 259 -9.42 3.64 -24.27
CA THR A 259 -9.62 2.28 -23.79
C THR A 259 -10.84 2.22 -22.87
N ILE A 260 -10.97 3.16 -21.93
CA ILE A 260 -12.15 3.24 -21.04
C ILE A 260 -13.44 3.27 -21.86
N ARG A 261 -13.52 4.16 -22.86
CA ARG A 261 -14.69 4.27 -23.75
C ARG A 261 -14.95 2.97 -24.52
N ALA A 262 -13.92 2.34 -25.07
CA ALA A 262 -14.05 1.07 -25.77
C ALA A 262 -14.52 -0.08 -24.84
N ARG A 263 -14.16 -0.05 -23.55
CA ARG A 263 -14.62 -1.05 -22.56
C ARG A 263 -16.06 -0.78 -22.12
N TYR A 264 -16.42 0.48 -21.93
CA TYR A 264 -17.80 0.92 -21.72
C TYR A 264 -18.72 0.44 -22.85
N GLU A 265 -18.35 0.67 -24.11
CA GLU A 265 -19.14 0.24 -25.28
C GLU A 265 -19.32 -1.29 -25.32
N ASP A 266 -18.26 -2.05 -25.07
CA ASP A 266 -18.34 -3.51 -25.02
C ASP A 266 -19.28 -3.99 -23.91
N LEU A 267 -19.20 -3.39 -22.72
CA LEU A 267 -20.10 -3.71 -21.61
C LEU A 267 -21.56 -3.41 -21.97
N VAL A 268 -21.86 -2.22 -22.51
CA VAL A 268 -23.22 -1.84 -22.93
C VAL A 268 -23.78 -2.82 -23.95
N ASN A 269 -22.98 -3.21 -24.95
CA ASN A 269 -23.41 -4.13 -26.01
C ASN A 269 -23.72 -5.54 -25.49
N HIS A 270 -22.95 -6.01 -24.50
CA HIS A 270 -23.04 -7.38 -24.01
C HIS A 270 -23.97 -7.56 -22.80
N THR A 271 -24.38 -6.49 -22.11
CA THR A 271 -25.35 -6.54 -21.01
C THR A 271 -26.76 -6.13 -21.44
N SER A 272 -26.89 -5.27 -22.46
CA SER A 272 -28.21 -4.90 -23.01
C SER A 272 -28.87 -6.03 -23.80
N THR A 273 -28.07 -6.98 -24.31
CA THR A 273 -28.55 -8.13 -25.09
C THR A 273 -29.13 -9.25 -24.22
N THR A 274 -28.71 -9.36 -22.96
CA THR A 274 -29.24 -10.34 -22.00
C THR A 274 -30.63 -9.96 -21.44
N GLY A 275 -31.01 -8.67 -21.50
CA GLY A 275 -32.32 -8.18 -21.07
C GLY A 275 -33.48 -8.33 -22.07
N ARG A 276 -33.21 -8.68 -23.34
CA ARG A 276 -34.26 -8.86 -24.37
C ARG A 276 -34.82 -10.29 -24.47
N GLY A 277 -34.28 -11.25 -23.72
CA GLY A 277 -34.66 -12.66 -23.80
C GLY A 277 -35.76 -13.12 -22.84
N ASN A 278 -36.22 -12.28 -21.91
CA ASN A 278 -37.08 -12.73 -20.79
C ASN A 278 -38.44 -12.03 -20.69
N THR A 279 -38.85 -11.26 -21.69
CA THR A 279 -40.16 -10.58 -21.75
C THR A 279 -41.15 -11.17 -22.75
N ASP A 280 -40.83 -12.28 -23.42
CA ASP A 280 -41.67 -12.84 -24.49
C ASP A 280 -42.01 -14.34 -24.33
N ARG A 281 -42.04 -14.84 -23.09
CA ARG A 281 -42.51 -16.22 -22.76
C ARG A 281 -43.56 -16.30 -21.66
N SER A 282 -44.31 -15.22 -21.47
CA SER A 282 -45.46 -15.20 -20.56
C SER A 282 -46.68 -14.55 -21.20
N GLN A 283 -46.93 -14.83 -22.49
CA GLN A 283 -48.26 -14.85 -23.08
C GLN A 283 -48.25 -15.87 -24.23
N ILE A 284 -48.82 -17.05 -23.96
CA ILE A 284 -49.58 -17.99 -24.81
C ILE A 284 -49.55 -19.35 -24.10
#